data_AF-A0A938Q8T6-F1
#
_entry.id   AF-A0A938Q8T6-F1
#
_cell.length_a   1.000
_cell.length_b   1.000
_cell.length_c   1.000
_cell.angle_alpha   90.00
_cell.angle_beta   90.00
_cell.angle_gamma   90.00
#
_symmetry.space_group_name_H-M   'P 1'
#
loop_
_entity.id
_entity.type
_entity.pdbx_description
1 polymer ?
#
loop_
_entity_poly.entity_id
_entity_poly.type
_entity_poly.pdbx_seq_one_letter_code
_entity_poly.pdbx_strand_id
1 'polypeptide(L)'
;MACSPLAEVPATAEIIIEGLVLPNVREEEGPFGEVSGYYTPSNPKPVIEVTAITHRKNPTYQAALTGMPTTENHILKQLPLEATYYSQLKKEFPGVTAVHFPAAGTVGMSFRG
;
A
#
# COMPACT_ATOMS: atom_id res chain seq x y z
N MET A 1 7.88 7.13 -32.74
CA MET A 1 7.33 6.37 -31.61
C MET A 1 8.30 6.58 -30.45
N ALA A 2 8.03 7.54 -29.58
CA ALA A 2 8.97 7.88 -28.51
C ALA A 2 8.84 6.83 -27.40
N CYS A 3 9.89 6.02 -27.21
CA CYS A 3 10.03 5.18 -26.03
C CYS A 3 10.15 6.13 -24.82
N SER A 4 9.14 6.14 -23.96
CA SER A 4 9.22 6.82 -22.66
C SER A 4 10.46 6.27 -21.93
N PRO A 5 11.29 7.10 -21.29
CA PRO A 5 12.42 6.57 -20.53
C PRO A 5 11.90 5.65 -19.43
N LEU A 6 12.57 4.50 -19.26
CA LEU A 6 12.31 3.58 -18.16
C LEU A 6 12.36 4.35 -16.83
N ALA A 7 11.42 4.05 -15.93
CA ALA A 7 11.39 4.68 -14.61
C ALA A 7 12.66 4.33 -13.82
N GLU A 8 13.23 5.31 -13.13
CA GLU A 8 14.35 5.06 -12.23
C GLU A 8 13.87 4.21 -11.04
N VAL A 9 14.66 3.21 -10.67
CA VAL A 9 14.38 2.28 -9.57
C VAL A 9 15.54 2.26 -8.59
N PRO A 10 15.32 1.93 -7.30
CA PRO A 10 16.41 1.79 -6.35
C PRO A 10 17.41 0.74 -6.82
N ALA A 11 18.69 1.13 -6.94
CA ALA A 11 19.79 0.21 -7.28
C ALA A 11 19.93 -0.95 -6.28
N THR A 12 19.34 -0.82 -5.09
CA THR A 12 19.36 -1.83 -4.03
C THR A 12 18.12 -2.72 -3.97
N ALA A 13 17.21 -2.65 -4.93
CA ALA A 13 16.04 -3.52 -4.98
C ALA A 13 16.44 -5.00 -5.08
N GLU A 14 15.69 -5.88 -4.41
CA GLU A 14 15.88 -7.33 -4.50
C GLU A 14 15.38 -7.88 -5.84
N ILE A 15 14.17 -7.45 -6.25
CA ILE A 15 13.46 -7.86 -7.46
C ILE A 15 12.80 -6.61 -8.06
N ILE A 16 12.92 -6.45 -9.38
CA ILE A 16 12.26 -5.42 -10.18
C ILE A 16 11.40 -6.13 -11.23
N ILE A 17 10.13 -5.73 -11.34
CA ILE A 17 9.20 -6.20 -12.36
C ILE A 17 8.95 -5.02 -13.29
N GLU A 18 9.39 -5.15 -14.53
CA GLU A 18 9.25 -4.14 -15.59
C GLU A 18 8.12 -4.54 -16.52
N GLY A 19 7.35 -3.56 -17.00
CA GLY A 19 6.25 -3.84 -17.89
C GLY A 19 5.49 -2.61 -18.34
N LEU A 20 4.47 -2.84 -19.15
CA LEU A 20 3.56 -1.83 -19.68
C LEU A 20 2.15 -2.09 -19.17
N VAL A 21 1.51 -1.06 -18.62
CA VAL A 21 0.08 -1.12 -18.32
C VAL A 21 -0.69 -1.02 -19.64
N LEU A 22 -1.43 -2.07 -19.98
CA LEU A 22 -2.15 -2.13 -21.24
C LEU A 22 -3.38 -1.20 -21.19
N PRO A 23 -3.50 -0.20 -22.09
CA PRO A 23 -4.65 0.68 -22.12
C PRO A 23 -5.90 -0.12 -22.48
N ASN A 24 -7.00 0.13 -21.77
CA ASN A 24 -8.32 -0.50 -21.99
C ASN A 24 -8.38 -2.03 -21.84
N VAL A 25 -7.29 -2.71 -21.47
CA VAL A 25 -7.30 -4.14 -21.14
C VAL A 25 -7.47 -4.30 -19.64
N ARG A 26 -8.47 -5.09 -19.24
CA ARG A 26 -8.81 -5.35 -17.85
C ARG A 26 -9.09 -6.84 -17.64
N GLU A 27 -8.70 -7.36 -16.49
CA GLU A 27 -9.00 -8.73 -16.06
C GLU A 27 -9.62 -8.71 -14.67
N GLU A 28 -10.44 -9.71 -14.36
CA GLU A 28 -11.04 -9.84 -13.03
C GLU A 28 -9.96 -10.17 -11.99
N GLU A 29 -9.85 -9.33 -10.96
CA GLU A 29 -8.96 -9.52 -9.81
C GLU A 29 -9.79 -9.70 -8.54
N GLY A 30 -9.31 -10.57 -7.64
CA GLY A 30 -10.01 -10.96 -6.42
C GLY A 30 -10.96 -12.16 -6.62
N PRO A 31 -11.79 -12.51 -5.61
CA PRO A 31 -11.95 -11.78 -4.35
C PRO A 31 -10.70 -11.87 -3.49
N PHE A 32 -10.40 -10.82 -2.74
CA PHE A 32 -9.17 -10.74 -1.94
C PHE A 32 -9.47 -10.25 -0.52
N GLY A 33 -8.72 -10.76 0.45
CA GLY A 33 -8.83 -10.34 1.85
C GLY A 33 -8.22 -8.97 2.04
N GLU A 34 -8.99 -8.01 2.55
CA GLU A 34 -8.53 -6.64 2.72
C GLU A 34 -8.12 -6.34 4.16
N VAL A 35 -7.44 -5.20 4.35
CA VAL A 35 -7.02 -4.68 5.67
C VAL A 35 -8.17 -4.53 6.67
N SER A 36 -9.43 -4.52 6.20
CA SER A 36 -10.62 -4.54 7.05
C SER A 36 -10.86 -5.89 7.75
N GLY A 37 -10.19 -6.96 7.33
CA GLY A 37 -10.46 -8.33 7.77
C GLY A 37 -11.53 -9.05 6.96
N TYR A 38 -12.09 -8.41 5.94
CA TYR A 38 -13.15 -8.97 5.08
C TYR A 38 -12.68 -9.11 3.64
N TYR A 39 -13.32 -10.00 2.89
CA TYR A 39 -13.09 -10.10 1.45
C TYR A 39 -13.79 -8.97 0.71
N THR A 40 -13.12 -8.38 -0.27
CA THR A 40 -13.77 -7.57 -1.30
C THR A 40 -14.18 -8.44 -2.48
N PRO A 41 -15.32 -8.12 -3.14
CA PRO A 41 -15.69 -8.78 -4.39
C PRO A 41 -14.65 -8.57 -5.48
N SER A 42 -14.62 -9.50 -6.44
CA SER A 42 -13.81 -9.31 -7.65
C SER A 42 -14.21 -8.06 -8.40
N ASN A 43 -13.25 -7.42 -9.08
CA ASN A 43 -13.53 -6.37 -10.04
C ASN A 43 -12.46 -6.30 -11.14
N PRO A 44 -12.79 -5.71 -12.31
CA PRO A 44 -11.82 -5.51 -13.39
C PRO A 44 -10.66 -4.58 -12.98
N LYS A 45 -9.42 -5.07 -13.09
CA LYS A 45 -8.18 -4.29 -12.85
C LYS A 45 -7.34 -4.14 -14.12
N PRO A 46 -6.53 -3.07 -14.26
CA PRO A 46 -5.55 -2.94 -15.33
C PRO A 46 -4.58 -4.12 -15.39
N VAL A 47 -4.30 -4.58 -16.60
CA VAL A 47 -3.28 -5.62 -16.85
C VAL A 47 -1.93 -4.98 -17.09
N ILE A 48 -0.89 -5.52 -16.46
CA ILE A 48 0.51 -5.22 -16.76
C ILE A 48 1.05 -6.35 -17.63
N GLU A 49 1.50 -6.01 -18.84
CA GLU A 49 2.34 -6.90 -19.65
C GLU A 49 3.78 -6.80 -19.16
N VAL A 50 4.26 -7.87 -18.52
CA VAL A 50 5.63 -7.94 -17.98
C VAL A 50 6.62 -8.11 -19.13
N THR A 51 7.56 -7.18 -19.26
CA THR A 51 8.59 -7.20 -20.31
C THR A 51 9.92 -7.74 -19.80
N ALA A 52 10.22 -7.55 -18.51
CA ALA A 52 11.41 -8.10 -17.87
C ALA A 52 11.21 -8.29 -16.37
N ILE A 53 11.95 -9.25 -15.81
CA ILE A 53 12.13 -9.39 -14.36
C ILE A 53 13.64 -9.38 -14.12
N THR A 54 14.13 -8.39 -13.38
CA THR A 54 15.54 -8.25 -13.02
C THR A 54 15.70 -8.35 -11.52
N HIS A 55 16.76 -9.00 -11.04
CA HIS A 55 16.92 -9.27 -9.61
C HIS A 55 18.39 -9.47 -9.21
N ARG A 56 18.68 -9.36 -7.91
CA ARG A 56 20.00 -9.66 -7.34
C ARG A 56 20.31 -11.15 -7.39
N LYS A 57 21.60 -11.52 -7.27
CA LYS A 57 21.98 -12.93 -7.06
C LYS A 57 21.41 -13.40 -5.72
N ASN A 58 20.61 -14.47 -5.74
CA ASN A 58 19.87 -15.00 -4.58
C ASN A 58 18.93 -13.96 -3.94
N PRO A 59 17.87 -13.51 -4.65
CA PRO A 59 17.03 -12.44 -4.18
C PRO A 59 16.12 -12.89 -3.02
N THR A 60 15.82 -11.96 -2.11
CA THR A 60 14.81 -12.13 -1.08
C THR A 60 13.46 -11.64 -1.60
N TYR A 61 12.44 -12.52 -1.59
CA TYR A 61 11.07 -12.11 -1.88
C TYR A 61 10.42 -11.52 -0.64
N GLN A 62 10.32 -10.19 -0.60
CA GLN A 62 9.64 -9.48 0.48
C GLN A 62 8.14 -9.36 0.17
N ALA A 63 7.31 -9.98 1.00
CA ALA A 63 5.85 -9.91 0.93
C ALA A 63 5.26 -9.44 2.26
N ALA A 64 4.05 -8.90 2.22
CA ALA A 64 3.28 -8.53 3.39
C ALA A 64 1.89 -9.17 3.32
N LEU A 65 1.43 -9.70 4.44
CA LEU A 65 0.08 -10.24 4.56
C LEU A 65 -0.89 -9.12 4.93
N THR A 66 -2.11 -9.22 4.41
CA THR A 66 -3.21 -8.31 4.72
C THR A 66 -4.42 -9.11 5.21
N GLY A 67 -5.33 -8.44 5.91
CA GLY A 67 -6.44 -9.09 6.61
C GLY A 67 -6.20 -9.22 8.11
N MET A 68 -7.07 -9.96 8.78
CA MET A 68 -7.00 -10.20 10.22
C MET A 68 -6.27 -11.51 10.51
N PRO A 69 -5.48 -11.62 11.60
CA PRO A 69 -5.24 -10.64 12.67
C PRO A 69 -4.34 -9.48 12.24
N THR A 70 -4.17 -8.46 13.09
CA THR A 70 -3.28 -7.32 12.83
C THR A 70 -1.87 -7.77 12.42
N THR A 71 -1.47 -7.39 11.20
CA THR A 71 -0.15 -7.65 10.60
C THR A 71 0.68 -6.36 10.49
N GLU A 72 1.93 -6.48 10.05
CA GLU A 72 2.85 -5.38 9.74
C GLU A 72 2.22 -4.36 8.77
N ASN A 73 1.37 -4.81 7.84
CA ASN A 73 0.65 -3.93 6.90
C ASN A 73 -0.22 -2.88 7.63
N HIS A 74 -0.80 -3.24 8.78
CA HIS A 74 -1.62 -2.31 9.57
C HIS A 74 -0.73 -1.27 10.24
N ILE A 75 0.37 -1.69 10.85
CA ILE A 75 1.30 -0.81 11.57
C ILE A 75 1.95 0.18 10.60
N LEU A 76 2.38 -0.31 9.42
CA LEU A 76 2.99 0.50 8.37
C LEU A 76 2.04 1.57 7.81
N LYS A 77 0.72 1.35 7.88
CA LYS A 77 -0.30 2.35 7.53
C LYS A 77 -0.62 3.27 8.70
N GLN A 78 -0.80 2.71 9.89
CA GLN A 78 -1.24 3.41 11.10
C GLN A 78 -0.29 4.54 11.50
N LEU A 79 1.00 4.24 11.64
CA LEU A 79 2.00 5.21 12.13
C LEU A 79 2.09 6.49 11.27
N PRO A 80 2.26 6.43 9.93
CA PRO A 80 2.33 7.63 9.12
C PRO A 80 0.98 8.37 9.08
N LEU A 81 -0.15 7.67 9.12
CA LEU A 81 -1.47 8.29 9.23
C LEU A 81 -1.60 9.08 10.53
N GLU A 82 -1.37 8.45 11.68
CA GLU A 82 -1.42 9.10 12.99
C GLU A 82 -0.50 10.33 13.06
N ALA A 83 0.74 10.23 12.57
CA ALA A 83 1.68 11.34 12.53
C ALA A 83 1.21 12.50 11.63
N THR A 84 0.64 12.18 10.47
CA THR A 84 0.10 13.16 9.52
C THR A 84 -1.11 13.89 10.14
N TYR A 85 -2.08 13.14 10.65
CA TYR A 85 -3.28 13.70 11.26
C TYR A 85 -2.97 14.47 12.53
N TYR A 86 -2.07 13.98 13.39
CA TYR A 86 -1.63 14.72 14.57
C TYR A 86 -1.02 16.08 14.18
N SER A 87 -0.13 16.09 13.19
CA SER A 87 0.53 17.33 12.74
C SER A 87 -0.46 18.34 12.16
N GLN A 88 -1.51 17.88 11.47
CA GLN A 88 -2.58 18.75 10.95
C GLN A 88 -3.47 19.26 12.08
N LEU A 89 -4.01 18.36 12.89
CA LEU A 89 -4.95 18.69 13.96
C LEU A 89 -4.32 19.54 15.06
N LYS A 90 -3.03 19.35 15.37
CA LYS A 90 -2.33 20.17 16.38
C LYS A 90 -2.25 21.64 15.98
N LYS A 91 -2.21 21.94 14.67
CA LYS A 91 -2.17 23.32 14.15
C LYS A 91 -3.52 24.00 14.31
N GLU A 92 -4.61 23.28 14.03
CA GLU A 92 -5.98 23.81 14.10
C GLU A 92 -6.52 23.81 15.54
N PHE A 93 -6.16 22.78 16.31
CA PHE A 93 -6.64 22.52 17.67
C PHE A 93 -5.43 22.26 18.59
N PRO A 94 -4.82 23.32 19.16
CA PRO A 94 -3.64 23.18 20.03
C PRO A 94 -3.83 22.27 21.24
N GLY A 95 -5.07 22.03 21.66
CA GLY A 95 -5.42 21.11 22.75
C GLY A 95 -5.25 19.63 22.43
N VAL A 96 -5.09 19.23 21.15
CA VAL A 96 -4.89 17.82 20.79
C VAL A 96 -3.54 17.33 21.34
N THR A 97 -3.57 16.25 22.12
CA THR A 97 -2.36 15.67 22.74
C THR A 97 -1.87 14.44 21.99
N ALA A 98 -2.77 13.67 21.39
CA ALA A 98 -2.45 12.47 20.61
C ALA A 98 -3.56 12.15 19.60
N VAL A 99 -3.19 11.40 18.56
CA VAL A 99 -4.11 10.79 17.59
C VAL A 99 -3.81 9.30 17.57
N HIS A 100 -4.85 8.47 17.66
CA HIS A 100 -4.71 7.02 17.56
C HIS A 100 -5.73 6.42 16.59
N PHE A 101 -5.22 5.62 15.64
CA PHE A 101 -5.96 4.79 14.72
C PHE A 101 -5.74 3.32 15.13
N PRO A 102 -6.71 2.67 15.77
CA PRO A 102 -6.58 1.28 16.17
C PRO A 102 -6.51 0.40 14.91
N ALA A 103 -5.61 -0.58 14.92
CA ALA A 103 -5.41 -1.48 13.78
C ALA A 103 -6.68 -2.25 13.35
N ALA A 104 -7.60 -2.52 14.29
CA ALA A 104 -8.88 -3.18 14.01
C ALA A 104 -9.98 -2.21 13.52
N GLY A 105 -9.77 -0.90 13.68
CA GLY A 105 -10.73 0.13 13.32
C GLY A 105 -10.28 0.78 12.02
N THR A 106 -10.59 0.15 10.89
CA THR A 106 -10.30 0.60 9.53
C THR A 106 -10.66 2.08 9.27
N VAL A 107 -11.43 2.73 10.16
CA VAL A 107 -11.74 4.17 10.15
C VAL A 107 -11.96 4.82 11.55
N GLY A 108 -11.54 4.18 12.66
CA GLY A 108 -11.91 4.62 14.02
C GLY A 108 -10.90 5.59 14.65
N MET A 109 -11.01 6.90 14.42
CA MET A 109 -10.11 7.88 15.05
C MET A 109 -10.55 8.22 16.48
N SER A 110 -9.63 8.13 17.45
CA SER A 110 -9.88 8.59 18.82
C SER A 110 -8.96 9.74 19.20
N PHE A 111 -9.51 10.70 19.97
CA PHE A 111 -8.80 11.86 20.48
C PHE A 111 -8.76 11.84 21.99
N ARG A 112 -7.60 12.20 22.55
CA ARG A 112 -7.48 12.56 23.97
C ARG A 112 -7.26 14.06 24.09
N GLY A 113 -8.21 14.72 24.75
CA GLY A 113 -8.08 16.11 25.20
C GLY A 113 -7.38 16.20 26.55
#